data_AF-A0A9E6Y2V0-F1
#
_entry.id   AF-A0A9E6Y2V0-F1
#
_cell.length_a   1.000
_cell.length_b   1.000
_cell.length_c   1.000
_cell.angle_alpha   90.00
_cell.angle_beta   90.00
_cell.angle_gamma   90.00
#
_symmetry.space_group_name_H-M   'P 1'
#
loop_
_entity.id
_entity.type
_entity.pdbx_description
1 polymer ?
#
loop_
_entity_poly.entity_id
_entity_poly.type
_entity_poly.pdbx_seq_one_letter_code
_entity_poly.pdbx_strand_id
1 'polypeptide(L)'
;MIRTLSRLLLAFCATGLAAAAAPAAFAQDDPRERPAGPPLLGKFGCAESVYTGDGYRSEQRGFVTLLARNRYRQGRGAVGRYRYDAGSGVTRFTGGGLDGSTATGIDGKRTRLFITLDLAVDTEARWACTHVRKG
;
A
#
# COMPACT_ATOMS: atom_id res chain seq x y z
N MET A 1 17.71 -14.53 -76.22
CA MET A 1 18.71 -14.24 -75.17
C MET A 1 17.97 -14.15 -73.84
N ILE A 2 17.69 -15.26 -73.14
CA ILE A 2 18.48 -15.86 -72.05
C ILE A 2 19.21 -14.82 -71.19
N ARG A 3 18.72 -14.59 -69.95
CA ARG A 3 19.50 -14.72 -68.70
C ARG A 3 18.63 -14.62 -67.45
N THR A 4 18.38 -15.81 -66.93
CA THR A 4 18.15 -16.20 -65.53
C THR A 4 18.98 -15.40 -64.52
N LEU A 5 18.38 -15.02 -63.38
CA LEU A 5 19.00 -14.94 -62.04
C LEU A 5 17.89 -14.62 -61.02
N SER A 6 17.31 -15.60 -60.33
CA SER A 6 17.83 -16.22 -59.09
C SER A 6 18.27 -15.18 -58.04
N ARG A 7 17.48 -15.03 -56.98
CA ARG A 7 17.89 -14.72 -55.59
C ARG A 7 16.64 -14.75 -54.70
N LEU A 8 16.36 -15.92 -54.14
CA LEU A 8 16.64 -16.31 -52.76
C LEU A 8 15.67 -15.64 -51.76
N LEU A 9 14.57 -16.36 -51.47
CA LEU A 9 13.77 -16.17 -50.27
C LEU A 9 14.64 -16.45 -49.04
N LEU A 10 14.80 -15.46 -48.16
CA LEU A 10 15.23 -15.65 -46.78
C LEU A 10 14.02 -15.38 -45.89
N ALA A 11 13.25 -16.43 -45.60
CA ALA A 11 12.24 -16.42 -44.57
C ALA A 11 12.94 -16.53 -43.21
N PHE A 12 13.17 -15.39 -42.56
CA PHE A 12 13.59 -15.33 -41.16
C PHE A 12 12.39 -15.69 -40.27
N CYS A 13 12.30 -16.95 -39.84
CA CYS A 13 11.48 -17.35 -38.70
C CYS A 13 12.14 -16.79 -37.43
N ALA A 14 11.72 -15.60 -36.99
CA ALA A 14 12.04 -15.08 -35.67
C ALA A 14 11.20 -15.81 -34.62
N THR A 15 11.74 -16.89 -34.04
CA THR A 15 11.20 -17.53 -32.84
C THR A 15 11.43 -16.59 -31.65
N GLY A 16 10.48 -15.68 -31.43
CA GLY A 16 10.41 -14.87 -30.23
C GLY A 16 10.10 -15.75 -29.02
N LEU A 17 11.12 -16.19 -28.29
CA LEU A 17 10.97 -16.72 -26.94
C LEU A 17 10.63 -15.55 -26.02
N ALA A 18 9.33 -15.27 -25.86
CA ALA A 18 8.85 -14.44 -24.78
C ALA A 18 9.07 -15.21 -23.47
N ALA A 19 10.16 -14.89 -22.76
CA ALA A 19 10.31 -15.26 -21.37
C ALA A 19 9.18 -14.57 -20.60
N ALA A 20 8.08 -15.29 -20.38
CA ALA A 20 7.04 -14.88 -19.48
C ALA A 20 7.69 -14.76 -18.10
N ALA A 21 7.99 -13.53 -17.69
CA ALA A 21 8.29 -13.22 -16.30
C ALA A 21 7.06 -13.65 -15.51
N ALA A 22 7.14 -14.82 -14.87
CA ALA A 22 6.14 -15.25 -13.93
C ALA A 22 6.03 -14.12 -12.88
N PRO A 23 4.82 -13.62 -12.57
CA PRO A 23 4.68 -12.77 -11.40
C PRO A 23 5.22 -13.59 -10.23
N ALA A 24 6.14 -12.99 -9.47
CA ALA A 24 6.56 -13.53 -8.19
C ALA A 24 5.29 -13.64 -7.33
N ALA A 25 4.64 -14.80 -7.39
CA ALA A 25 3.59 -15.16 -6.48
C ALA A 25 4.28 -15.26 -5.13
N PHE A 26 4.02 -14.27 -4.27
CA PHE A 26 4.35 -14.34 -2.86
C PHE A 26 3.98 -15.74 -2.36
N ALA A 27 4.94 -16.41 -1.73
CA ALA A 27 4.78 -17.78 -1.27
C ALA A 27 3.60 -17.85 -0.31
N GLN A 28 2.47 -18.36 -0.80
CA GLN A 28 1.15 -18.35 -0.16
C GLN A 28 1.06 -19.18 1.15
N ASP A 29 2.18 -19.63 1.71
CA ASP A 29 2.26 -20.67 2.73
C ASP A 29 2.51 -20.14 4.15
N ASP A 30 2.81 -18.84 4.36
CA ASP A 30 2.73 -18.26 5.71
C ASP A 30 1.28 -17.78 5.97
N PRO A 31 0.51 -18.41 6.87
CA PRO A 31 -0.81 -17.93 7.27
C PRO A 31 -0.80 -16.51 7.88
N ARG A 32 0.38 -15.94 8.18
CA ARG A 32 0.59 -14.52 8.55
C ARG A 32 0.67 -13.58 7.35
N GLU A 33 0.92 -14.07 6.14
CA GLU A 33 1.00 -13.27 4.91
C GLU A 33 -0.36 -13.03 4.26
N ARG A 34 -1.44 -13.66 4.73
CA ARG A 34 -2.78 -13.35 4.22
C ARG A 34 -3.10 -11.88 4.54
N PRO A 35 -3.43 -11.06 3.52
CA PRO A 35 -3.78 -9.66 3.76
C PRO A 35 -4.92 -9.58 4.78
N ALA A 36 -4.70 -8.80 5.84
CA ALA A 36 -5.76 -8.53 6.81
C ALA A 36 -6.99 -8.02 6.06
N GLY A 37 -8.20 -8.47 6.40
CA GLY A 37 -9.42 -7.90 5.83
C GLY A 37 -9.48 -6.36 5.97
N PRO A 38 -10.45 -5.67 5.34
CA PRO A 38 -10.50 -4.21 5.34
C PRO A 38 -10.43 -3.64 6.76
N PRO A 39 -9.73 -2.52 7.02
CA PRO A 39 -9.65 -1.94 8.36
C PRO A 39 -11.01 -1.80 9.06
N LEU A 40 -11.05 -1.97 10.38
CA LEU A 40 -12.29 -1.76 11.12
C LEU A 40 -12.73 -0.29 11.03
N LEU A 41 -14.05 -0.06 10.98
CA LEU A 41 -14.60 1.27 11.15
C LEU A 41 -14.39 1.76 12.59
N GLY A 42 -14.26 3.07 12.78
CA GLY A 42 -14.11 3.69 14.08
C GLY A 42 -12.81 4.49 14.22
N LYS A 43 -12.51 4.87 15.45
CA LYS A 43 -11.38 5.71 15.81
C LYS A 43 -10.12 4.86 16.01
N PHE A 44 -8.99 5.32 15.49
CA PHE A 44 -7.67 4.77 15.70
C PHE A 44 -6.79 5.84 16.36
N GLY A 45 -6.15 5.52 17.47
CA GLY A 45 -5.10 6.35 18.06
C GLY A 45 -3.77 6.02 17.40
N CYS A 46 -3.05 7.03 16.93
CA CYS A 46 -1.83 6.89 16.15
C CYS A 46 -0.63 7.50 16.87
N ALA A 47 0.49 6.81 16.80
CA ALA A 47 1.77 7.29 17.30
C ALA A 47 2.90 6.93 16.31
N GLU A 48 3.99 7.67 16.40
CA GLU A 48 5.20 7.48 15.61
C GLU A 48 6.40 7.26 16.54
N SER A 49 7.34 6.42 16.13
CA SER A 49 8.63 6.30 16.83
C SER A 49 9.63 7.22 16.15
N VAL A 50 10.08 8.25 16.86
CA VAL A 50 11.04 9.25 16.36
C VAL A 50 12.37 9.03 17.06
N TYR A 51 13.46 8.96 16.30
CA TYR A 51 14.81 8.93 16.88
C TYR A 51 15.20 10.34 17.32
N THR A 52 15.57 10.45 18.58
CA THR A 52 16.19 11.63 19.18
C THR A 52 17.64 11.28 19.50
N GLY A 53 18.52 12.28 19.70
CA GLY A 53 19.93 12.03 20.06
C GLY A 53 20.11 11.11 21.28
N ASP A 54 19.08 10.97 22.12
CA ASP A 54 19.05 10.13 23.32
C ASP A 54 18.32 8.78 23.12
N GLY A 55 17.93 8.44 21.89
CA GLY A 55 17.20 7.21 21.55
C GLY A 55 15.80 7.45 20.96
N TYR A 56 15.03 6.36 20.81
CA TYR A 56 13.69 6.41 20.24
C TYR A 56 12.65 6.89 21.26
N ARG A 57 11.81 7.85 20.85
CA ARG A 57 10.65 8.31 21.61
C ARG A 57 9.37 8.07 20.83
N SER A 58 8.30 7.72 21.53
CA SER A 58 6.98 7.61 20.93
C SER A 58 6.28 8.97 20.97
N GLU A 59 5.97 9.51 19.79
CA GLU A 59 5.23 10.76 19.64
C GLU A 59 3.78 10.48 19.22
N GLN A 60 2.84 11.10 19.93
CA GLN A 60 1.43 10.98 19.60
C GLN A 60 1.09 11.80 18.35
N ARG A 61 0.45 11.16 17.37
CA ARG A 61 0.00 11.78 16.10
C ARG A 61 -1.51 12.04 16.06
N GLY A 62 -2.19 11.77 17.17
CA GLY A 62 -3.61 12.02 17.35
C GLY A 62 -4.46 10.86 16.85
N PHE A 63 -5.58 11.17 16.18
CA PHE A 63 -6.57 10.17 15.80
C PHE A 63 -6.90 10.19 14.31
N VAL A 64 -7.11 9.00 13.76
CA VAL A 64 -7.74 8.79 12.45
C VAL A 64 -9.05 8.06 12.68
N THR A 65 -10.16 8.58 12.16
CA THR A 65 -11.46 7.92 12.24
C THR A 65 -11.88 7.42 10.88
N LEU A 66 -12.00 6.11 10.73
CA LEU A 66 -12.58 5.47 9.55
C LEU A 66 -14.11 5.45 9.70
N LEU A 67 -14.79 6.08 8.75
CA LEU A 67 -16.23 6.30 8.73
C LEU A 67 -16.86 5.39 7.67
N ALA A 68 -18.15 5.11 7.85
CA ALA A 68 -18.92 4.39 6.85
C ALA A 68 -18.89 5.07 5.48
N ARG A 69 -19.08 4.26 4.43
CA ARG A 69 -19.05 4.67 3.02
C ARG A 69 -17.68 5.19 2.58
N ASN A 70 -16.60 4.53 2.99
CA ASN A 70 -15.24 4.78 2.51
C ASN A 70 -14.76 6.23 2.77
N ARG A 71 -15.12 6.79 3.91
CA ARG A 71 -14.74 8.15 4.32
C ARG A 71 -13.83 8.10 5.54
N TYR A 72 -12.95 9.07 5.70
CA TYR A 72 -12.15 9.17 6.91
C TYR A 72 -12.01 10.61 7.38
N ARG A 73 -11.57 10.78 8.63
CA ARG A 73 -11.20 12.08 9.19
C ARG A 73 -9.98 11.94 10.07
N GLN A 74 -8.96 12.76 9.83
CA GLN A 74 -7.82 12.90 10.73
C GLN A 74 -8.07 14.08 11.68
N GLY A 75 -8.03 13.82 12.99
CA GLY A 75 -8.32 14.81 14.02
C GLY A 75 -9.63 15.56 13.77
N ARG A 76 -9.56 16.90 13.72
CA ARG A 76 -10.68 17.80 13.38
C ARG A 76 -10.66 18.29 11.93
N GLY A 77 -9.79 17.75 11.08
CA GLY A 77 -9.57 18.22 9.72
C GLY A 77 -10.72 17.94 8.74
N ALA A 78 -10.47 18.18 7.46
CA ALA A 78 -11.39 17.85 6.39
C ALA A 78 -11.65 16.33 6.30
N VAL A 79 -12.84 15.97 5.80
CA VAL A 79 -13.18 14.57 5.56
C VAL A 79 -12.63 14.16 4.20
N GLY A 80 -11.81 13.12 4.19
CA GLY A 80 -11.31 12.50 2.95
C GLY A 80 -12.01 11.17 2.66
N ARG A 81 -11.47 10.45 1.68
CA ARG A 81 -11.89 9.10 1.29
C ARG A 81 -10.77 8.11 1.47
N TYR A 82 -11.12 6.85 1.65
CA TYR A 82 -10.17 5.76 1.64
C TYR A 82 -10.68 4.60 0.80
N ARG A 83 -9.78 3.82 0.20
CA ARG A 83 -10.13 2.62 -0.56
C ARG A 83 -9.21 1.49 -0.13
N TYR A 84 -9.80 0.40 0.38
CA TYR A 84 -9.10 -0.85 0.64
C TYR A 84 -9.02 -1.68 -0.63
N ASP A 85 -7.82 -2.14 -0.96
CA ASP A 85 -7.56 -3.07 -2.05
C ASP A 85 -7.32 -4.48 -1.49
N ALA A 86 -8.22 -5.42 -1.79
CA ALA A 86 -8.17 -6.75 -1.22
C ALA A 86 -7.03 -7.62 -1.77
N GLY A 87 -6.54 -7.32 -2.99
CA GLY A 87 -5.43 -8.06 -3.59
C GLY A 87 -4.10 -7.75 -2.92
N SER A 88 -3.89 -6.50 -2.53
CA SER A 88 -2.65 -6.02 -1.91
C SER A 88 -2.72 -5.86 -0.39
N GLY A 89 -3.91 -5.82 0.22
CA GLY A 89 -4.07 -5.48 1.62
C GLY A 89 -3.85 -4.00 1.95
N VAL A 90 -3.68 -3.15 0.94
CA VAL A 90 -3.35 -1.75 1.10
C VAL A 90 -4.60 -0.89 1.09
N THR A 91 -4.71 -0.01 2.07
CA THR A 91 -5.69 1.08 2.09
C THR A 91 -5.04 2.35 1.56
N ARG A 92 -5.60 2.97 0.52
CA ARG A 92 -5.12 4.26 0.00
C ARG A 92 -6.06 5.37 0.46
N PHE A 93 -5.50 6.52 0.84
CA PHE A 93 -6.25 7.70 1.27
C PHE A 93 -6.25 8.77 0.17
N THR A 94 -7.35 9.52 0.05
CA THR A 94 -7.49 10.58 -0.97
C THR A 94 -8.30 11.76 -0.41
N GLY A 95 -7.78 12.97 -0.60
CA GLY A 95 -8.24 14.22 0.01
C GLY A 95 -8.11 14.21 1.54
N GLY A 96 -8.31 15.36 2.19
CA GLY A 96 -8.16 15.47 3.66
C GLY A 96 -6.71 15.50 4.13
N GLY A 97 -6.46 15.21 5.40
CA GLY A 97 -5.12 15.35 6.01
C GLY A 97 -4.14 14.18 5.79
N LEU A 98 -4.63 13.05 5.26
CA LEU A 98 -3.81 11.90 4.85
C LEU A 98 -3.81 11.72 3.33
N ASP A 99 -4.01 12.80 2.56
CA ASP A 99 -4.03 12.69 1.10
C ASP A 99 -2.70 12.08 0.58
N GLY A 100 -2.79 11.17 -0.38
CA GLY A 100 -1.65 10.42 -0.92
C GLY A 100 -1.07 9.34 0.01
N SER A 101 -1.48 9.28 1.28
CA SER A 101 -0.97 8.29 2.24
C SER A 101 -1.53 6.88 1.97
N THR A 102 -0.86 5.87 2.55
CA THR A 102 -1.32 4.47 2.51
C THR A 102 -1.37 3.84 3.89
N ALA A 103 -2.09 2.73 4.05
CA ALA A 103 -2.05 1.93 5.26
C ALA A 103 -2.14 0.43 5.02
N THR A 104 -1.47 -0.35 5.87
CA THR A 104 -1.50 -1.81 5.90
C THR A 104 -1.85 -2.31 7.29
N GLY A 105 -2.41 -3.53 7.39
CA GLY A 105 -2.66 -4.18 8.68
C GLY A 105 -1.35 -4.61 9.36
N ILE A 106 -1.23 -4.40 10.67
CA ILE A 106 -0.09 -4.88 11.47
C ILE A 106 -0.41 -6.27 12.01
N ASP A 107 0.49 -7.23 11.82
CA ASP A 107 0.35 -8.64 12.27
C ASP A 107 -0.95 -9.30 11.76
N GLY A 108 -1.40 -8.96 10.55
CA GLY A 108 -2.66 -9.46 9.99
C GLY A 108 -3.93 -8.93 10.71
N LYS A 109 -3.81 -7.96 11.61
CA LYS A 109 -4.93 -7.48 12.44
C LYS A 109 -5.59 -6.25 11.82
N ARG A 110 -6.92 -6.33 11.62
CA ARG A 110 -7.77 -5.21 11.14
C ARG A 110 -7.92 -4.06 12.14
N THR A 111 -7.54 -4.30 13.40
CA THR A 111 -7.56 -3.34 14.51
C THR A 111 -6.26 -2.55 14.64
N ARG A 112 -5.21 -2.91 13.90
CA ARG A 112 -3.90 -2.24 13.97
C ARG A 112 -3.45 -1.91 12.57
N LEU A 113 -3.14 -0.65 12.33
CA LEU A 113 -2.76 -0.14 11.02
C LEU A 113 -1.38 0.50 11.10
N PHE A 114 -0.60 0.31 10.05
CA PHE A 114 0.59 1.10 9.80
C PHE A 114 0.24 2.10 8.71
N ILE A 115 0.22 3.39 9.01
CA ILE A 115 -0.03 4.45 8.04
C ILE A 115 1.32 5.01 7.58
N THR A 116 1.56 4.98 6.28
CA THR A 116 2.75 5.56 5.65
C THR A 116 2.37 6.87 4.97
N LEU A 117 3.04 7.94 5.35
CA LEU A 117 2.88 9.27 4.78
C LEU A 117 4.12 9.63 3.96
N ASP A 118 3.88 10.15 2.77
CA ASP A 118 4.90 10.72 1.89
C ASP A 118 4.93 12.24 2.12
N LEU A 119 5.92 12.73 2.87
CA LEU A 119 5.95 14.12 3.37
C LEU A 119 6.76 15.08 2.51
N ALA A 120 7.60 14.55 1.60
CA ALA A 120 8.36 15.21 0.53
C ALA A 120 9.37 14.19 -0.03
N VAL A 121 10.09 14.54 -1.11
CA VAL A 121 11.16 13.70 -1.68
C VAL A 121 12.12 13.25 -0.56
N ASP A 122 12.16 11.94 -0.33
CA ASP A 122 13.00 11.22 0.64
C ASP A 122 12.61 11.33 2.13
N THR A 123 11.43 11.85 2.47
CA THR A 123 10.93 11.85 3.86
C THR A 123 9.65 11.05 4.00
N GLU A 124 9.78 9.82 4.50
CA GLU A 124 8.65 8.96 4.85
C GLU A 124 8.39 9.02 6.37
N ALA A 125 7.13 9.27 6.75
CA ALA A 125 6.68 9.14 8.14
C ALA A 125 5.79 7.92 8.30
N ARG A 126 5.89 7.29 9.48
CA ARG A 126 5.31 5.97 9.74
C ARG A 126 4.55 5.95 11.05
N TRP A 127 3.23 5.85 10.98
CA TRP A 127 2.37 5.89 12.16
C TRP A 127 1.80 4.51 12.46
N ALA A 128 2.07 4.01 13.66
CA ALA A 128 1.39 2.85 14.20
C ALA A 128 0.07 3.29 14.85
N CYS A 129 -1.04 2.75 14.34
CA CYS A 129 -2.38 3.12 14.74
C CYS A 129 -3.12 1.92 15.33
N THR A 130 -3.79 2.09 16.47
CA THR A 130 -4.59 1.05 17.12
C THR A 130 -6.03 1.49 17.29
N HIS A 131 -6.98 0.60 16.97
CA HIS A 131 -8.41 0.84 17.11
C HIS A 131 -8.79 1.08 18.58
N VAL A 132 -9.44 2.21 18.82
CA VAL A 132 -9.93 2.62 20.13
C VAL A 132 -11.29 1.96 20.35
N ARG A 133 -11.33 0.92 21.18
CA ARG A 133 -12.59 0.31 21.61
C ARG A 133 -13.39 1.35 22.39
N LYS A 134 -14.69 1.46 22.11
CA LYS A 134 -15.59 2.16 23.02
C LYS A 134 -15.63 1.32 24.31
N GLY A 135 -15.11 1.89 25.40
CA GLY A 135 -15.34 1.37 26.74
C GLY A 135 -16.78 1.57 27.17
#